data_AF-A0A1G9TQB1-F1
#
_entry.id   AF-A0A1G9TQB1-F1
#
_cell.length_a   1.000
_cell.length_b   1.000
_cell.length_c   1.000
_cell.angle_alpha   90.00
_cell.angle_beta   90.00
_cell.angle_gamma   90.00
#
_symmetry.space_group_name_H-M   'P 1'
#
loop_
_entity.id
_entity.type
_entity.pdbx_description
1 polymer ?
#
loop_
_entity_poly.entity_id
_entity_poly.type
_entity_poly.pdbx_seq_one_letter_code
_entity_poly.pdbx_strand_id
1 'polypeptide(L)'
;MSTTAAGTPGTSPQPSRARIWLDFSLSLLLAALIAGVITLLTLPVAHAQDKVELRIGYQKAASLFVLQKAQGTLEKRLLPLNATVKWVEFPAGPQLLEGLNLGSVDVGYVGEAPPIFAQAAGAKFAYIGYDPAAPEAEAILVPKDSAIKSVAELKGKKVALNKGSNVHYLLVKLLEKNHLKLSDIQPVYLPPADARAAFESKSVDAWVIWDPFTAAAEKAIGARVLADGKGVVNNYQYYLAERGFVARNPKVIQALFDDSVERGAWLKANLKKAAELIAPLQGLPVDVVELSLKRYEFKVQPVPASVIADQQKLADTFFELKLIPKAIAVSEAAYKPAP
;
A
#
# COMPACT_ATOMS: atom_id res chain seq x y z
N MET A 1 -37.40 -107.93 -11.48
CA MET A 1 -37.73 -107.07 -12.64
C MET A 1 -36.76 -105.91 -12.58
N SER A 2 -35.47 -106.05 -12.94
CA SER A 2 -34.91 -106.47 -14.23
C SER A 2 -35.43 -105.58 -15.36
N THR A 3 -34.67 -104.53 -15.70
CA THR A 3 -34.36 -104.12 -17.07
C THR A 3 -33.27 -103.05 -17.07
N THR A 4 -32.16 -103.44 -17.68
CA THR A 4 -31.01 -102.69 -18.19
C THR A 4 -31.38 -101.62 -19.22
N ALA A 5 -30.64 -100.51 -19.26
CA ALA A 5 -30.41 -99.75 -20.49
C ALA A 5 -29.01 -99.11 -20.46
N ALA A 6 -28.20 -99.45 -21.45
CA ALA A 6 -26.90 -98.87 -21.75
C ALA A 6 -27.06 -97.55 -22.53
N GLY A 7 -26.10 -96.62 -22.37
CA GLY A 7 -26.03 -95.37 -23.13
C GLY A 7 -24.63 -94.75 -23.07
N THR A 8 -24.07 -94.52 -24.25
CA THR A 8 -22.71 -94.15 -24.68
C THR A 8 -22.15 -92.79 -24.19
N PRO A 9 -20.81 -92.55 -24.31
CA PRO A 9 -20.17 -91.33 -23.83
C PRO A 9 -20.40 -90.14 -24.78
N GLY A 10 -20.94 -89.04 -24.23
CA GLY A 10 -21.14 -87.79 -24.94
C GLY A 10 -19.84 -86.99 -25.07
N THR A 11 -19.39 -86.83 -26.30
CA THR A 11 -18.34 -85.90 -26.74
C THR A 11 -18.72 -84.45 -26.45
N SER A 12 -17.83 -83.70 -25.80
CA SER A 12 -17.95 -82.25 -25.59
C SER A 12 -17.93 -81.50 -26.93
N PRO A 13 -18.88 -80.57 -27.19
CA PRO A 13 -18.89 -79.79 -28.42
C PRO A 13 -17.77 -78.74 -28.40
N GLN A 14 -16.89 -78.76 -29.40
CA GLN A 14 -16.03 -77.62 -29.70
C GLN A 14 -16.90 -76.43 -30.15
N PRO A 15 -16.69 -75.22 -29.62
CA PRO A 15 -17.45 -74.05 -30.04
C PRO A 15 -17.15 -73.72 -31.51
N SER A 16 -18.22 -73.47 -32.28
CA SER A 16 -18.14 -73.08 -33.67
C SER A 16 -17.46 -71.71 -33.83
N ARG A 17 -16.65 -71.56 -34.89
CA ARG A 17 -15.88 -70.34 -35.20
C ARG A 17 -16.72 -69.06 -35.28
N ALA A 18 -18.04 -69.16 -35.41
CA ALA A 18 -18.95 -68.01 -35.45
C ALA A 18 -19.20 -67.35 -34.08
N ARG A 19 -19.08 -68.07 -32.95
CA ARG A 19 -19.25 -67.48 -31.61
C ARG A 19 -18.06 -66.61 -31.18
N ILE A 20 -16.87 -66.90 -31.70
CA ILE A 20 -15.63 -66.20 -31.35
C ILE A 20 -15.66 -64.72 -31.84
N TRP A 21 -16.41 -64.41 -32.89
CA TRP A 21 -16.47 -63.04 -33.45
C TRP A 21 -17.49 -62.12 -32.75
N LEU A 22 -18.56 -62.66 -32.16
CA LEU A 22 -19.51 -61.87 -31.36
C LEU A 22 -18.94 -61.52 -29.97
N ASP A 23 -18.18 -62.42 -29.36
CA ASP A 23 -17.58 -62.19 -28.04
C ASP A 23 -16.41 -61.17 -28.11
N PHE A 24 -15.72 -61.09 -29.26
CA PHE A 24 -14.68 -60.09 -29.49
C PHE A 24 -15.23 -58.66 -29.66
N SER A 25 -16.40 -58.51 -30.28
CA SER A 25 -17.00 -57.20 -30.55
C SER A 25 -17.66 -56.57 -29.32
N LEU A 26 -18.20 -57.38 -28.39
CA LEU A 26 -18.71 -56.90 -27.11
C LEU A 26 -17.57 -56.52 -26.13
N SER A 27 -16.45 -57.25 -26.17
CA SER A 27 -15.27 -57.00 -25.32
C SER A 27 -14.52 -55.73 -25.70
N LEU A 28 -14.49 -55.37 -27.01
CA LEU A 28 -13.90 -54.11 -27.50
C LEU A 28 -14.74 -52.88 -27.12
N LEU A 29 -16.07 -53.01 -27.09
CA LEU A 29 -16.98 -51.93 -26.65
C LEU A 29 -16.90 -51.69 -25.13
N LEU A 30 -16.73 -52.73 -24.32
CA LEU A 30 -16.57 -52.61 -22.86
C LEU A 30 -15.19 -52.05 -22.48
N ALA A 31 -14.12 -52.43 -23.20
CA ALA A 31 -12.78 -51.88 -23.01
C ALA A 31 -12.69 -50.40 -23.40
N ALA A 32 -13.39 -49.98 -24.46
CA ALA A 32 -13.48 -48.56 -24.85
C ALA A 32 -14.29 -47.72 -23.83
N LEU A 33 -15.31 -48.30 -23.19
CA LEU A 33 -16.09 -47.64 -22.14
C LEU A 33 -15.28 -47.46 -20.84
N ILE A 34 -14.50 -48.47 -20.44
CA ILE A 34 -13.64 -48.41 -19.25
C ILE A 34 -12.45 -47.47 -19.48
N ALA A 35 -11.86 -47.48 -20.67
CA ALA A 35 -10.83 -46.50 -21.04
C ALA A 35 -11.39 -45.06 -21.03
N GLY A 36 -12.59 -44.82 -21.57
CA GLY A 36 -13.23 -43.51 -21.54
C GLY A 36 -13.56 -42.99 -20.13
N VAL A 37 -13.95 -43.87 -19.20
CA VAL A 37 -14.21 -43.52 -17.80
C VAL A 37 -12.92 -43.22 -17.03
N ILE A 38 -11.83 -43.94 -17.31
CA ILE A 38 -10.52 -43.68 -16.67
C ILE A 38 -9.91 -42.36 -17.18
N THR A 39 -10.05 -42.01 -18.46
CA THR A 39 -9.55 -40.73 -18.99
C THR A 39 -10.31 -39.51 -18.46
N LEU A 40 -11.60 -39.67 -18.07
CA LEU A 40 -12.38 -38.60 -17.44
C LEU A 40 -11.98 -38.33 -15.99
N LEU A 41 -11.45 -39.34 -15.28
CA LEU A 41 -11.01 -39.24 -13.88
C LEU A 41 -9.60 -38.64 -13.72
N THR A 42 -8.85 -38.50 -14.82
CA THR A 42 -7.50 -37.89 -14.83
C THR A 42 -7.49 -36.46 -15.34
N LEU A 43 -8.64 -35.85 -15.62
CA LEU A 43 -8.67 -34.41 -15.90
C LEU A 43 -8.24 -33.66 -14.63
N PRO A 44 -7.23 -32.79 -14.69
CA PRO A 44 -6.90 -31.95 -13.55
C PRO A 44 -8.15 -31.15 -13.22
N VAL A 45 -8.70 -31.35 -12.02
CA VAL A 45 -9.72 -30.46 -11.47
C VAL A 45 -9.07 -29.09 -11.43
N ALA A 46 -9.41 -28.23 -12.40
CA ALA A 46 -9.04 -26.83 -12.34
C ALA A 46 -9.68 -26.29 -11.06
N HIS A 47 -8.87 -26.18 -10.00
CA HIS A 47 -9.27 -25.40 -8.83
C HIS A 47 -9.52 -24.00 -9.34
N ALA A 48 -10.79 -23.62 -9.46
CA ALA A 48 -11.15 -22.23 -9.61
C ALA A 48 -10.48 -21.50 -8.46
N GLN A 49 -9.53 -20.60 -8.75
CA GLN A 49 -8.98 -19.75 -7.70
C GLN A 49 -10.16 -19.02 -7.06
N ASP A 50 -10.29 -19.15 -5.74
CA ASP A 50 -11.27 -18.38 -5.00
C ASP A 50 -11.13 -16.91 -5.38
N LYS A 51 -12.27 -16.26 -5.63
CA LYS A 51 -12.28 -14.85 -6.01
C LYS A 51 -11.62 -14.03 -4.90
N VAL A 52 -10.52 -13.36 -5.21
CA VAL A 52 -9.81 -12.50 -4.26
C VAL A 52 -10.37 -11.07 -4.34
N GLU A 53 -10.77 -10.50 -3.21
CA GLU A 53 -11.05 -9.06 -3.11
C GLU A 53 -9.85 -8.37 -2.44
N LEU A 54 -9.14 -7.53 -3.17
CA LEU A 54 -8.07 -6.67 -2.65
C LEU A 54 -8.68 -5.38 -2.11
N ARG A 55 -8.70 -5.20 -0.79
CA ARG A 55 -9.24 -3.99 -0.15
C ARG A 55 -8.11 -3.01 0.12
N ILE A 56 -8.14 -1.86 -0.53
CA ILE A 56 -7.09 -0.85 -0.47
C ILE A 56 -7.57 0.35 0.35
N GLY A 57 -6.94 0.58 1.49
CA GLY A 57 -7.06 1.81 2.26
C GLY A 57 -6.25 2.94 1.63
N TYR A 58 -6.88 4.09 1.39
CA TYR A 58 -6.20 5.28 0.86
C TYR A 58 -6.73 6.55 1.51
N GLN A 59 -5.91 7.60 1.51
CA GLN A 59 -6.30 8.97 1.86
C GLN A 59 -6.42 9.78 0.58
N LYS A 60 -7.22 10.85 0.55
CA LYS A 60 -7.31 11.73 -0.64
C LYS A 60 -5.94 12.24 -1.12
N ALA A 61 -4.99 12.45 -0.21
CA ALA A 61 -3.63 12.87 -0.54
C ALA A 61 -2.75 11.77 -1.20
N ALA A 62 -3.19 10.50 -1.23
CA ALA A 62 -2.50 9.40 -1.88
C ALA A 62 -2.68 9.47 -3.42
N SER A 63 -2.04 10.47 -4.03
CA SER A 63 -2.28 10.88 -5.42
C SER A 63 -2.16 9.75 -6.46
N LEU A 64 -1.23 8.81 -6.27
CA LEU A 64 -1.09 7.66 -7.18
C LEU A 64 -2.28 6.70 -7.07
N PHE A 65 -2.76 6.42 -5.86
CA PHE A 65 -3.95 5.60 -5.63
C PHE A 65 -5.23 6.28 -6.14
N VAL A 66 -5.35 7.59 -5.94
CA VAL A 66 -6.46 8.38 -6.50
C VAL A 66 -6.46 8.30 -8.03
N LEU A 67 -5.29 8.39 -8.66
CA LEU A 67 -5.16 8.25 -10.11
C LEU A 67 -5.53 6.85 -10.60
N GLN A 68 -5.00 5.80 -9.97
CA GLN A 68 -5.30 4.40 -10.29
C GLN A 68 -6.81 4.12 -10.21
N LYS A 69 -7.43 4.53 -9.10
CA LYS A 69 -8.88 4.41 -8.88
C LYS A 69 -9.69 5.15 -9.95
N ALA A 70 -9.26 6.35 -10.34
CA ALA A 70 -9.95 7.13 -11.37
C ALA A 70 -9.85 6.50 -12.77
N GLN A 71 -8.73 5.85 -13.08
CA GLN A 71 -8.46 5.24 -14.38
C GLN A 71 -8.91 3.77 -14.48
N GLY A 72 -9.16 3.11 -13.34
CA GLY A 72 -9.54 1.70 -13.26
C GLY A 72 -8.43 0.75 -13.73
N THR A 73 -7.15 1.16 -13.61
CA THR A 73 -6.02 0.39 -14.16
C THR A 73 -5.74 -0.89 -13.40
N LEU A 74 -5.78 -0.81 -12.07
CA LEU A 74 -5.54 -1.96 -11.21
C LEU A 74 -6.65 -3.00 -11.33
N GLU A 75 -7.91 -2.57 -11.42
CA GLU A 75 -9.06 -3.44 -11.65
C GLU A 75 -8.85 -4.27 -12.93
N LYS A 76 -8.48 -3.62 -14.04
CA LYS A 76 -8.20 -4.30 -15.31
C LYS A 76 -7.05 -5.30 -15.20
N ARG A 77 -5.98 -4.94 -14.48
CA ARG A 77 -4.82 -5.81 -14.27
C ARG A 77 -5.14 -7.03 -13.42
N LEU A 78 -6.07 -6.93 -12.49
CA LEU A 78 -6.45 -8.01 -11.59
C LEU A 78 -7.49 -8.97 -12.18
N LEU A 79 -8.21 -8.60 -13.25
CA LEU A 79 -9.21 -9.46 -13.90
C LEU A 79 -8.67 -10.86 -14.27
N PRO A 80 -7.48 -11.01 -14.89
CA PRO A 80 -6.95 -12.34 -15.24
C PRO A 80 -6.59 -13.21 -14.04
N LEU A 81 -6.46 -12.62 -12.85
CA LEU A 81 -6.16 -13.32 -11.59
C LEU A 81 -7.44 -13.70 -10.82
N ASN A 82 -8.62 -13.55 -11.42
CA ASN A 82 -9.92 -13.67 -10.74
C ASN A 82 -10.01 -12.79 -9.47
N ALA A 83 -9.40 -11.60 -9.52
CA ALA A 83 -9.30 -10.68 -8.40
C ALA A 83 -10.02 -9.35 -8.69
N THR A 84 -10.51 -8.70 -7.63
CA THR A 84 -11.23 -7.42 -7.68
C THR A 84 -10.62 -6.41 -6.70
N VAL A 85 -10.86 -5.12 -6.90
CA VAL A 85 -10.40 -4.05 -6.01
C VAL A 85 -11.58 -3.42 -5.29
N LYS A 86 -11.43 -3.22 -3.98
CA LYS A 86 -12.31 -2.38 -3.17
C LYS A 86 -11.51 -1.23 -2.58
N TRP A 87 -11.77 -0.02 -3.05
CA TRP A 87 -11.16 1.20 -2.51
C TRP A 87 -11.90 1.68 -1.27
N VAL A 88 -11.18 1.90 -0.17
CA VAL A 88 -11.72 2.40 1.10
C VAL A 88 -10.98 3.68 1.45
N GLU A 89 -11.72 4.79 1.45
CA GLU A 89 -11.16 6.09 1.82
C GLU A 89 -11.10 6.24 3.35
N PHE A 90 -9.97 6.73 3.85
CA PHE A 90 -9.77 7.07 5.25
C PHE A 90 -9.42 8.55 5.41
N PRO A 91 -9.84 9.18 6.53
CA PRO A 91 -9.56 10.59 6.78
C PRO A 91 -8.07 10.85 7.06
N ALA A 92 -7.36 9.91 7.70
CA ALA A 92 -5.94 10.01 7.97
C ALA A 92 -5.28 8.62 8.18
N GLY A 93 -3.95 8.62 8.23
CA GLY A 93 -3.13 7.41 8.38
C GLY A 93 -3.44 6.55 9.62
N PRO A 94 -3.63 7.10 10.83
CA PRO A 94 -3.95 6.30 12.02
C PRO A 94 -5.22 5.45 11.85
N GLN A 95 -6.31 6.04 11.36
CA GLN A 95 -7.57 5.32 11.11
C GLN A 95 -7.41 4.26 10.01
N LEU A 96 -6.61 4.54 8.99
CA LEU A 96 -6.27 3.55 7.96
C LEU A 96 -5.53 2.36 8.56
N LEU A 97 -4.59 2.58 9.48
CA LEU A 97 -3.84 1.49 10.12
C LEU A 97 -4.65 0.73 11.17
N GLU A 98 -5.59 1.38 11.85
CA GLU A 98 -6.62 0.69 12.63
C GLU A 98 -7.44 -0.23 11.72
N GLY A 99 -7.89 0.28 10.57
CA GLY A 99 -8.59 -0.50 9.56
C GLY A 99 -7.77 -1.69 9.03
N LEU A 100 -6.48 -1.49 8.77
CA LEU A 100 -5.56 -2.55 8.37
C LEU A 100 -5.41 -3.60 9.48
N ASN A 101 -5.23 -3.16 10.72
CA ASN A 101 -5.04 -4.05 11.87
C ASN A 101 -6.29 -4.86 12.23
N LEU A 102 -7.47 -4.29 12.03
CA LEU A 102 -8.77 -4.97 12.19
C LEU A 102 -9.17 -5.81 10.97
N GLY A 103 -8.36 -5.78 9.90
CA GLY A 103 -8.63 -6.51 8.67
C GLY A 103 -9.82 -5.96 7.89
N SER A 104 -10.14 -4.66 8.02
CA SER A 104 -11.10 -3.93 7.17
C SER A 104 -10.52 -3.61 5.78
N VAL A 105 -9.19 -3.49 5.70
CA VAL A 105 -8.42 -3.38 4.45
C VAL A 105 -7.23 -4.33 4.50
N ASP A 106 -6.69 -4.68 3.33
CA ASP A 106 -5.56 -5.61 3.17
C ASP A 106 -4.25 -4.88 2.91
N VAL A 107 -4.33 -3.74 2.21
CA VAL A 107 -3.20 -2.86 1.87
C VAL A 107 -3.56 -1.42 2.20
N GLY A 108 -2.59 -0.64 2.64
CA GLY A 108 -2.74 0.78 2.93
C GLY A 108 -1.54 1.61 2.49
N TYR A 109 -1.78 2.88 2.15
CA TYR A 109 -0.74 3.86 1.84
C TYR A 109 -0.73 5.00 2.87
N VAL A 110 0.40 5.18 3.53
CA VAL A 110 0.58 6.17 4.61
C VAL A 110 1.98 6.77 4.59
N GLY A 111 2.14 7.94 5.21
CA GLY A 111 3.47 8.51 5.48
C GLY A 111 4.23 7.77 6.57
N GLU A 112 5.42 8.26 6.88
CA GLU A 112 6.37 7.63 7.81
C GLU A 112 5.93 7.60 9.29
N ALA A 113 5.12 8.56 9.76
CA ALA A 113 4.75 8.63 11.17
C ALA A 113 3.70 7.59 11.63
N PRO A 114 2.53 7.41 10.96
CA PRO A 114 1.48 6.49 11.42
C PRO A 114 1.93 5.04 11.69
N PRO A 115 2.77 4.41 10.86
CA PRO A 115 3.25 3.04 11.09
C PRO A 115 3.93 2.85 12.45
N ILE A 116 4.66 3.86 12.93
CA ILE A 116 5.39 3.82 14.21
C ILE A 116 4.40 3.77 15.38
N PHE A 117 3.35 4.61 15.35
CA PHE A 117 2.30 4.58 16.37
C PHE A 117 1.54 3.26 16.34
N ALA A 118 1.18 2.77 15.16
CA ALA A 118 0.48 1.50 15.02
C ALA A 118 1.32 0.32 15.54
N GLN A 119 2.61 0.27 15.21
CA GLN A 119 3.51 -0.76 15.73
C GLN A 119 3.71 -0.64 17.25
N ALA A 120 3.84 0.57 17.78
CA ALA A 120 3.89 0.80 19.22
C ALA A 120 2.58 0.36 19.92
N ALA A 121 1.43 0.42 19.23
CA ALA A 121 0.16 -0.12 19.71
C ALA A 121 0.01 -1.64 19.51
N GLY A 122 0.99 -2.32 18.91
CA GLY A 122 1.00 -3.78 18.70
C GLY A 122 0.39 -4.25 17.39
N ALA A 123 0.17 -3.35 16.42
CA ALA A 123 -0.33 -3.71 15.10
C ALA A 123 0.67 -4.60 14.34
N LYS A 124 0.15 -5.58 13.61
CA LYS A 124 0.95 -6.61 12.90
C LYS A 124 0.85 -6.48 11.39
N PHE A 125 1.37 -5.40 10.83
CA PHE A 125 1.50 -5.22 9.38
C PHE A 125 2.91 -5.56 8.86
N ALA A 126 3.08 -5.53 7.55
CA ALA A 126 4.38 -5.58 6.87
C ALA A 126 4.59 -4.34 5.98
N TYR A 127 5.79 -3.76 6.00
CA TYR A 127 6.24 -2.77 5.01
C TYR A 127 6.54 -3.49 3.69
N ILE A 128 5.60 -3.49 2.75
CA ILE A 128 5.73 -4.24 1.48
C ILE A 128 6.33 -3.40 0.35
N GLY A 129 6.27 -2.08 0.45
CA GLY A 129 6.88 -1.17 -0.52
C GLY A 129 6.97 0.26 0.00
N TYR A 130 7.71 1.10 -0.71
CA TYR A 130 7.86 2.52 -0.39
C TYR A 130 7.99 3.37 -1.65
N ASP A 131 7.68 4.66 -1.52
CA ASP A 131 8.08 5.69 -2.49
C ASP A 131 9.42 6.33 -2.08
N PRO A 132 10.27 6.75 -3.03
CA PRO A 132 11.51 7.45 -2.73
C PRO A 132 11.30 8.73 -1.94
N ALA A 133 12.39 9.25 -1.38
CA ALA A 133 12.38 10.42 -0.51
C ALA A 133 11.71 11.62 -1.19
N ALA A 134 10.82 12.28 -0.45
CA ALA A 134 10.10 13.50 -0.87
C ALA A 134 10.36 14.64 0.12
N PRO A 135 11.64 15.05 0.33
CA PRO A 135 12.01 16.02 1.35
C PRO A 135 11.41 17.40 1.12
N GLU A 136 11.12 17.76 -0.14
CA GLU A 136 10.52 19.04 -0.51
C GLU A 136 8.98 19.05 -0.34
N ALA A 137 8.37 17.90 -0.04
CA ALA A 137 6.92 17.76 0.19
C ALA A 137 6.50 18.06 1.63
N GLU A 138 7.43 18.47 2.49
CA GLU A 138 7.17 19.00 3.82
C GLU A 138 8.09 20.17 4.13
N ALA A 139 7.58 21.16 4.85
CA ALA A 139 8.28 22.43 5.04
C ALA A 139 7.84 23.18 6.30
N ILE A 140 8.74 24.03 6.79
CA ILE A 140 8.42 25.16 7.65
C ILE A 140 8.04 26.33 6.76
N LEU A 141 6.82 26.83 6.91
CA LEU A 141 6.30 28.01 6.25
C LEU A 141 6.34 29.21 7.17
N VAL A 142 6.63 30.37 6.61
CA VAL A 142 6.49 31.67 7.25
C VAL A 142 5.59 32.58 6.39
N PRO A 143 4.90 33.56 6.98
CA PRO A 143 4.12 34.53 6.20
C PRO A 143 4.98 35.19 5.12
N LYS A 144 4.37 35.56 3.98
CA LYS A 144 5.06 36.16 2.83
C LYS A 144 6.06 37.25 3.22
N ASP A 145 5.59 38.18 4.06
CA ASP A 145 6.34 39.36 4.50
C ASP A 145 7.05 39.15 5.86
N SER A 146 7.21 37.90 6.30
CA SER A 146 7.89 37.58 7.55
C SER A 146 9.36 38.01 7.50
N ALA A 147 9.81 38.65 8.58
CA ALA A 147 11.22 38.99 8.78
C ALA A 147 12.09 37.75 9.06
N ILE A 148 11.48 36.60 9.39
CA ILE A 148 12.18 35.34 9.67
C ILE A 148 12.79 34.77 8.39
N LYS A 149 14.12 34.66 8.35
CA LYS A 149 14.89 34.23 7.17
C LYS A 149 15.68 32.94 7.36
N SER A 150 15.82 32.47 8.59
CA SER A 150 16.52 31.23 8.92
C SER A 150 15.79 30.43 10.00
N VAL A 151 16.08 29.13 10.10
CA VAL A 151 15.54 28.27 11.17
C VAL A 151 16.04 28.72 12.56
N ALA A 152 17.27 29.24 12.65
CA ALA A 152 17.81 29.79 13.90
C ALA A 152 16.94 30.94 14.48
N GLU A 153 16.31 31.72 13.61
CA GLU A 153 15.41 32.82 14.00
C GLU A 153 14.03 32.35 14.53
N LEU A 154 13.77 31.04 14.53
CA LEU A 154 12.59 30.46 15.19
C LEU A 154 12.72 30.44 16.71
N LYS A 155 13.90 30.71 17.28
CA LYS A 155 14.09 30.79 18.74
C LYS A 155 13.10 31.77 19.37
N GLY A 156 12.33 31.27 20.35
CA GLY A 156 11.27 31.99 21.05
C GLY A 156 9.98 32.20 20.26
N LYS A 157 9.90 31.76 18.99
CA LYS A 157 8.73 31.94 18.12
C LYS A 157 7.68 30.87 18.34
N LYS A 158 6.43 31.20 18.01
CA LYS A 158 5.30 30.27 17.96
C LYS A 158 5.31 29.51 16.65
N VAL A 159 5.44 28.19 16.71
CA VAL A 159 5.53 27.33 15.52
C VAL A 159 4.40 26.31 15.56
N ALA A 160 3.44 26.43 14.65
CA ALA A 160 2.33 25.49 14.55
C ALA A 160 2.74 24.20 13.86
N LEU A 161 2.27 23.06 14.35
CA LEU A 161 2.42 21.76 13.70
C LEU A 161 1.38 20.76 14.21
N ASN A 162 1.14 19.70 13.45
CA ASN A 162 0.41 18.55 13.97
C ASN A 162 1.34 17.71 14.87
N LYS A 163 0.90 17.40 16.09
CA LYS A 163 1.72 16.64 17.04
C LYS A 163 1.83 15.19 16.60
N GLY A 164 3.06 14.71 16.43
CA GLY A 164 3.32 13.30 16.12
C GLY A 164 3.13 12.92 14.64
N SER A 165 3.10 13.90 13.74
CA SER A 165 3.21 13.65 12.30
C SER A 165 4.66 13.67 11.83
N ASN A 166 4.90 13.35 10.54
CA ASN A 166 6.19 13.52 9.87
C ASN A 166 6.79 14.92 10.06
N VAL A 167 5.97 15.97 9.98
CA VAL A 167 6.45 17.35 10.19
C VAL A 167 6.92 17.64 11.62
N HIS A 168 6.52 16.84 12.61
CA HIS A 168 7.10 16.92 13.94
C HIS A 168 8.56 16.44 13.94
N TYR A 169 8.84 15.35 13.22
CA TYR A 169 10.19 14.86 12.99
C TYR A 169 11.02 15.87 12.19
N LEU A 170 10.48 16.40 11.08
CA LEU A 170 11.11 17.48 10.30
C LEU A 170 11.52 18.66 11.18
N LEU A 171 10.59 19.19 11.98
CA LEU A 171 10.87 20.34 12.84
C LEU A 171 12.00 20.05 13.82
N VAL A 172 11.97 18.89 14.48
CA VAL A 172 13.01 18.48 15.43
C VAL A 172 14.38 18.40 14.75
N LYS A 173 14.47 17.75 13.58
CA LYS A 173 15.75 17.62 12.86
C LYS A 173 16.25 18.93 12.28
N LEU A 174 15.37 19.83 11.84
CA LEU A 174 15.76 21.18 11.42
C LEU A 174 16.26 22.02 12.60
N LEU A 175 15.61 21.94 13.77
CA LEU A 175 16.09 22.63 14.97
C LEU A 175 17.45 22.09 15.41
N GLU A 176 17.63 20.77 15.50
CA GLU A 176 18.91 20.13 15.86
C GLU A 176 20.05 20.57 14.93
N LYS A 177 19.82 20.58 13.61
CA LYS A 177 20.79 21.04 12.59
C LYS A 177 21.19 22.50 12.78
N ASN A 178 20.36 23.31 13.44
CA ASN A 178 20.60 24.72 13.75
C ASN A 178 20.94 24.94 15.23
N HIS A 179 21.34 23.88 15.95
CA HIS A 179 21.70 23.92 17.37
C HIS A 179 20.59 24.44 18.30
N LEU A 180 19.33 24.26 17.89
CA LEU A 180 18.14 24.53 18.68
C LEU A 180 17.50 23.23 19.16
N LYS A 181 16.74 23.33 20.25
CA LYS A 181 15.87 22.28 20.77
C LYS A 181 14.42 22.69 20.61
N LEU A 182 13.51 21.73 20.72
CA LEU A 182 12.08 22.02 20.72
C LEU A 182 11.67 22.97 21.87
N SER A 183 12.41 22.94 22.99
CA SER A 183 12.22 23.87 24.13
C SER A 183 12.72 25.29 23.87
N ASP A 184 13.50 25.53 22.81
CA ASP A 184 13.93 26.87 22.42
C ASP A 184 12.87 27.63 21.63
N ILE A 185 11.76 26.96 21.25
CA ILE A 185 10.62 27.54 20.56
C ILE A 185 9.34 27.35 21.37
N GLN A 186 8.23 27.91 20.89
CA GLN A 186 6.89 27.69 21.45
C GLN A 186 6.09 26.81 20.46
N PRO A 187 6.13 25.46 20.57
CA PRO A 187 5.36 24.60 19.68
C PRO A 187 3.87 24.75 19.96
N VAL A 188 3.08 24.95 18.91
CA VAL A 188 1.61 25.07 18.97
C VAL A 188 1.01 23.89 18.24
N TYR A 189 0.47 22.93 18.99
CA TYR A 189 -0.05 21.69 18.41
C TYR A 189 -1.47 21.87 17.91
N LEU A 190 -1.65 21.85 16.58
CA LEU A 190 -2.94 22.06 15.91
C LEU A 190 -3.10 21.06 14.77
N PRO A 191 -4.33 20.59 14.48
CA PRO A 191 -4.60 19.89 13.23
C PRO A 191 -4.42 20.85 12.03
N PRO A 192 -4.21 20.33 10.79
CA PRO A 192 -3.85 21.15 9.64
C PRO A 192 -4.79 22.33 9.35
N ALA A 193 -6.11 22.15 9.47
CA ALA A 193 -7.09 23.22 9.23
C ALA A 193 -6.95 24.37 10.24
N ASP A 194 -6.85 24.05 11.53
CA ASP A 194 -6.70 25.05 12.60
C ASP A 194 -5.32 25.72 12.53
N ALA A 195 -4.27 24.95 12.21
CA ALA A 195 -2.92 25.47 12.02
C ALA A 195 -2.87 26.48 10.86
N ARG A 196 -3.57 26.20 9.76
CA ARG A 196 -3.71 27.14 8.64
C ARG A 196 -4.40 28.43 9.07
N ALA A 197 -5.52 28.34 9.78
CA ALA A 197 -6.24 29.52 10.26
C ALA A 197 -5.38 30.34 11.25
N ALA A 198 -4.65 29.68 12.15
CA ALA A 198 -3.71 30.33 13.06
C ALA A 198 -2.55 31.02 12.32
N PHE A 199 -2.06 30.41 11.24
CA PHE A 199 -1.00 30.96 10.39
C PHE A 199 -1.48 32.19 9.61
N GLU A 200 -2.66 32.10 8.95
CA GLU A 200 -3.26 33.21 8.19
C GLU A 200 -3.61 34.41 9.09
N SER A 201 -4.09 34.15 10.32
CA SER A 201 -4.36 35.18 11.32
C SER A 201 -3.11 35.73 12.02
N LYS A 202 -1.91 35.20 11.70
CA LYS A 202 -0.64 35.56 12.35
C LYS A 202 -0.62 35.28 13.86
N SER A 203 -1.46 34.36 14.33
CA SER A 203 -1.46 33.86 15.71
C SER A 203 -0.22 33.00 16.02
N VAL A 204 0.43 32.48 14.97
CA VAL A 204 1.72 31.80 14.99
C VAL A 204 2.67 32.45 14.00
N ASP A 205 3.98 32.35 14.27
CA ASP A 205 5.04 32.96 13.46
C ASP A 205 5.44 32.07 12.27
N ALA A 206 5.30 30.75 12.44
CA ALA A 206 5.61 29.74 11.44
C ALA A 206 4.63 28.56 11.52
N TRP A 207 4.51 27.82 10.43
CA TRP A 207 3.68 26.63 10.33
C TRP A 207 4.44 25.50 9.63
N VAL A 208 4.59 24.36 10.28
CA VAL A 208 5.21 23.18 9.70
C VAL A 208 4.13 22.26 9.15
N ILE A 209 4.19 21.98 7.85
CA ILE A 209 3.15 21.21 7.16
C ILE A 209 3.70 20.47 5.94
N TRP A 210 2.90 19.52 5.45
CA TRP A 210 3.17 18.70 4.28
C TRP A 210 2.24 19.04 3.12
N ASP A 211 2.59 18.57 1.93
CA ASP A 211 1.76 18.71 0.76
C ASP A 211 0.50 17.84 0.78
N PRO A 212 -0.63 18.32 0.25
CA PRO A 212 -0.77 19.51 -0.61
C PRO A 212 -1.00 20.82 0.14
N PHE A 213 -0.95 20.84 1.48
CA PHE A 213 -1.19 22.07 2.26
C PHE A 213 -0.08 23.10 2.05
N THR A 214 1.17 22.66 1.91
CA THR A 214 2.31 23.52 1.56
C THR A 214 2.06 24.23 0.24
N ALA A 215 1.83 23.48 -0.84
CA ALA A 215 1.49 24.03 -2.15
C ALA A 215 0.26 24.95 -2.09
N ALA A 216 -0.77 24.58 -1.33
CA ALA A 216 -1.97 25.41 -1.19
C ALA A 216 -1.67 26.75 -0.52
N ALA A 217 -0.84 26.78 0.52
CA ALA A 217 -0.45 28.00 1.22
C ALA A 217 0.44 28.91 0.36
N GLU A 218 1.39 28.33 -0.38
CA GLU A 218 2.22 29.07 -1.33
C GLU A 218 1.36 29.73 -2.41
N LYS A 219 0.40 29.00 -2.98
CA LYS A 219 -0.45 29.47 -4.08
C LYS A 219 -1.52 30.47 -3.63
N ALA A 220 -2.21 30.18 -2.52
CA ALA A 220 -3.37 30.96 -2.12
C ALA A 220 -2.99 32.25 -1.38
N ILE A 221 -1.95 32.21 -0.54
CA ILE A 221 -1.60 33.33 0.36
C ILE A 221 -0.14 33.76 0.24
N GLY A 222 0.63 33.17 -0.68
CA GLY A 222 2.03 33.53 -0.89
C GLY A 222 2.94 33.17 0.28
N ALA A 223 2.57 32.15 1.07
CA ALA A 223 3.42 31.65 2.16
C ALA A 223 4.80 31.30 1.61
N ARG A 224 5.85 31.62 2.37
CA ARG A 224 7.23 31.37 1.96
C ARG A 224 7.76 30.14 2.69
N VAL A 225 8.35 29.21 1.93
CA VAL A 225 9.13 28.11 2.50
C VAL A 225 10.39 28.69 3.16
N LEU A 226 10.50 28.52 4.48
CA LEU A 226 11.69 28.88 5.26
C LEU A 226 12.76 27.80 5.16
N ALA A 227 12.35 26.54 5.29
CA ALA A 227 13.17 25.35 5.15
C ALA A 227 12.29 24.14 4.85
N ASP A 228 12.80 23.20 4.07
CA ASP A 228 12.20 21.89 3.79
C ASP A 228 13.07 20.76 4.37
N GLY A 229 12.75 19.51 4.04
CA GLY A 229 13.48 18.34 4.51
C GLY A 229 14.83 18.08 3.81
N LYS A 230 15.24 18.87 2.82
CA LYS A 230 16.37 18.51 1.94
C LYS A 230 17.69 18.43 2.68
N GLY A 231 18.30 17.23 2.64
CA GLY A 231 19.52 16.95 3.40
C GLY A 231 19.32 16.99 4.92
N VAL A 232 18.09 16.70 5.38
CA VAL A 232 17.71 16.68 6.80
C VAL A 232 16.88 15.43 7.11
N VAL A 233 15.79 15.22 6.38
CA VAL A 233 14.88 14.07 6.52
C VAL A 233 14.46 13.56 5.14
N ASN A 234 13.98 12.32 5.06
CA ASN A 234 13.62 11.70 3.78
C ASN A 234 12.14 11.88 3.41
N ASN A 235 11.23 11.91 4.40
CA ASN A 235 9.78 11.95 4.17
C ASN A 235 9.28 10.81 3.26
N TYR A 236 9.60 9.57 3.62
CA TYR A 236 9.16 8.41 2.85
C TYR A 236 7.65 8.17 2.99
N GLN A 237 7.06 7.56 1.96
CA GLN A 237 5.69 7.05 2.01
C GLN A 237 5.73 5.52 1.86
N TYR A 238 4.85 4.83 2.58
CA TYR A 238 4.89 3.37 2.72
C TYR A 238 3.59 2.72 2.26
N TYR A 239 3.78 1.59 1.58
CA TYR A 239 2.76 0.60 1.31
C TYR A 239 2.83 -0.47 2.41
N LEU A 240 1.79 -0.54 3.21
CA LEU A 240 1.67 -1.49 4.31
C LEU A 240 0.63 -2.55 3.98
N ALA A 241 0.83 -3.78 4.43
CA ALA A 241 -0.13 -4.85 4.19
C ALA A 241 -0.31 -5.79 5.39
N GLU A 242 -1.46 -6.46 5.43
CA GLU A 242 -1.72 -7.59 6.30
C GLU A 242 -0.82 -8.77 5.89
N ARG A 243 -0.06 -9.31 6.84
CA ARG A 243 1.00 -10.31 6.55
C ARG A 243 0.46 -11.57 5.89
N GLY A 244 -0.66 -12.08 6.39
CA GLY A 244 -1.34 -13.24 5.86
C GLY A 244 -1.85 -13.02 4.44
N PHE A 245 -2.37 -11.84 4.13
CA PHE A 245 -2.85 -11.48 2.80
C PHE A 245 -1.69 -11.52 1.79
N VAL A 246 -0.54 -10.94 2.15
CA VAL A 246 0.65 -10.98 1.29
C VAL A 246 1.11 -12.41 1.04
N ALA A 247 1.15 -13.25 2.08
CA ALA A 247 1.56 -14.65 1.97
C ALA A 247 0.59 -15.50 1.13
N ARG A 248 -0.73 -15.26 1.24
CA ARG A 248 -1.76 -15.99 0.49
C ARG A 248 -1.93 -15.49 -0.94
N ASN A 249 -1.66 -14.21 -1.21
CA ASN A 249 -1.96 -13.56 -2.48
C ASN A 249 -0.75 -12.87 -3.15
N PRO A 250 0.43 -13.53 -3.28
CA PRO A 250 1.64 -12.88 -3.79
C PRO A 250 1.47 -12.34 -5.22
N LYS A 251 0.69 -13.01 -6.07
CA LYS A 251 0.40 -12.54 -7.44
C LYS A 251 -0.44 -11.26 -7.47
N VAL A 252 -1.36 -11.09 -6.52
CA VAL A 252 -2.19 -9.88 -6.41
C VAL A 252 -1.33 -8.70 -5.93
N ILE A 253 -0.44 -8.94 -4.97
CA ILE A 253 0.52 -7.92 -4.50
C ILE A 253 1.50 -7.53 -5.61
N GLN A 254 2.01 -8.49 -6.39
CA GLN A 254 2.85 -8.19 -7.55
C GLN A 254 2.10 -7.34 -8.58
N ALA A 255 0.86 -7.69 -8.90
CA ALA A 255 0.04 -6.92 -9.83
C ALA A 255 -0.22 -5.48 -9.33
N LEU A 256 -0.43 -5.29 -8.02
CA LEU A 256 -0.51 -3.96 -7.42
C LEU A 256 0.79 -3.16 -7.66
N PHE A 257 1.95 -3.76 -7.39
CA PHE A 257 3.23 -3.08 -7.60
C PHE A 257 3.51 -2.77 -9.06
N ASP A 258 3.24 -3.70 -9.97
CA ASP A 258 3.43 -3.48 -11.40
C ASP A 258 2.56 -2.31 -11.90
N ASP A 259 1.29 -2.25 -11.47
CA ASP A 259 0.42 -1.13 -11.82
C ASP A 259 0.92 0.18 -11.23
N SER A 260 1.36 0.17 -9.97
CA SER A 260 1.87 1.37 -9.30
C SER A 260 3.16 1.88 -9.93
N VAL A 261 4.08 1.01 -10.37
CA VAL A 261 5.29 1.40 -11.09
C VAL A 261 4.93 2.03 -12.45
N GLU A 262 4.06 1.41 -13.23
CA GLU A 262 3.65 1.94 -14.53
C GLU A 262 2.88 3.26 -14.40
N ARG A 263 1.93 3.35 -13.47
CA ARG A 263 1.14 4.56 -13.25
C ARG A 263 1.96 5.68 -12.63
N GLY A 264 2.91 5.36 -11.76
CA GLY A 264 3.85 6.32 -11.20
C GLY A 264 4.74 6.96 -12.29
N ALA A 265 5.30 6.14 -13.18
CA ALA A 265 6.05 6.62 -14.33
C ALA A 265 5.20 7.50 -15.27
N TRP A 266 3.97 7.07 -15.57
CA TRP A 266 3.04 7.86 -16.36
C TRP A 266 2.70 9.20 -15.68
N LEU A 267 2.44 9.20 -14.37
CA LEU A 267 2.13 10.39 -13.59
C LEU A 267 3.27 11.40 -13.68
N LYS A 268 4.53 10.96 -13.43
CA LYS A 268 5.70 11.85 -13.53
C LYS A 268 5.92 12.41 -14.94
N ALA A 269 5.66 11.62 -15.98
CA ALA A 269 5.76 12.08 -17.37
C ALA A 269 4.61 13.01 -17.78
N ASN A 270 3.48 12.98 -17.07
CA ASN A 270 2.24 13.68 -17.44
C ASN A 270 1.68 14.53 -16.28
N LEU A 271 2.54 15.19 -15.52
CA LEU A 271 2.19 15.87 -14.25
C LEU A 271 0.95 16.75 -14.33
N LYS A 272 0.87 17.64 -15.33
CA LYS A 272 -0.30 18.51 -15.52
C LYS A 272 -1.57 17.70 -15.77
N LYS A 273 -1.50 16.67 -16.63
CA LYS A 273 -2.66 15.84 -16.93
C LYS A 273 -3.09 15.01 -15.73
N ALA A 274 -2.14 14.48 -14.96
CA ALA A 274 -2.42 13.81 -13.71
C ALA A 274 -3.10 14.76 -12.71
N ALA A 275 -2.59 15.99 -12.56
CA ALA A 275 -3.20 17.00 -11.70
C ALA A 275 -4.65 17.33 -12.12
N GLU A 276 -4.94 17.48 -13.41
CA GLU A 276 -6.31 17.67 -13.93
C GLU A 276 -7.27 16.54 -13.54
N LEU A 277 -6.77 15.29 -13.50
CA LEU A 277 -7.57 14.12 -13.12
C LEU A 277 -7.76 14.00 -11.59
N ILE A 278 -6.72 14.34 -10.82
CA ILE A 278 -6.67 14.14 -9.37
C ILE A 278 -7.36 15.30 -8.62
N ALA A 279 -7.18 16.53 -9.10
CA ALA A 279 -7.62 17.74 -8.41
C ALA A 279 -9.11 17.78 -8.05
N PRO A 280 -10.06 17.40 -8.95
CA PRO A 280 -11.48 17.35 -8.60
C PRO A 280 -11.78 16.33 -7.50
N LEU A 281 -11.05 15.21 -7.44
CA LEU A 281 -11.24 14.15 -6.45
C LEU A 281 -10.70 14.55 -5.08
N GLN A 282 -9.67 15.40 -5.05
CA GLN A 282 -9.12 15.99 -3.84
C GLN A 282 -9.88 17.25 -3.39
N GLY A 283 -10.66 17.87 -4.29
CA GLY A 283 -11.32 19.15 -4.03
C GLY A 283 -10.34 20.32 -3.97
N LEU A 284 -9.27 20.28 -4.77
CA LEU A 284 -8.21 21.29 -4.79
C LEU A 284 -8.05 21.91 -6.18
N PRO A 285 -7.48 23.13 -6.29
CA PRO A 285 -7.08 23.68 -7.58
C PRO A 285 -6.03 22.83 -8.29
N VAL A 286 -6.10 22.76 -9.63
CA VAL A 286 -5.18 21.96 -10.45
C VAL A 286 -3.72 22.36 -10.22
N ASP A 287 -3.43 23.66 -10.09
CA ASP A 287 -2.06 24.15 -9.95
C ASP A 287 -1.45 23.88 -8.56
N VAL A 288 -2.30 23.76 -7.52
CA VAL A 288 -1.90 23.28 -6.18
C VAL A 288 -1.52 21.80 -6.26
N VAL A 289 -2.36 20.98 -6.88
CA VAL A 289 -2.09 19.55 -7.04
C VAL A 289 -0.85 19.35 -7.90
N GLU A 290 -0.71 20.05 -9.02
CA GLU A 290 0.47 19.95 -9.89
C GLU A 290 1.76 20.30 -9.15
N LEU A 291 1.77 21.35 -8.33
CA LEU A 291 2.92 21.71 -7.50
C LEU A 291 3.24 20.63 -6.46
N SER A 292 2.21 20.10 -5.79
CA SER A 292 2.38 18.99 -4.85
C SER A 292 2.97 17.75 -5.54
N LEU A 293 2.44 17.33 -6.68
CA LEU A 293 2.93 16.15 -7.42
C LEU A 293 4.39 16.29 -7.84
N LYS A 294 4.87 17.51 -8.13
CA LYS A 294 6.28 17.76 -8.51
C LYS A 294 7.28 17.37 -7.41
N ARG A 295 6.87 17.43 -6.13
CA ARG A 295 7.72 17.15 -4.97
C ARG A 295 7.81 15.67 -4.59
N TYR A 296 7.06 14.81 -5.27
CA TYR A 296 7.08 13.36 -5.09
C TYR A 296 7.66 12.65 -6.31
N GLU A 297 8.29 11.49 -6.11
CA GLU A 297 8.92 10.71 -7.18
C GLU A 297 8.03 9.62 -7.78
N PHE A 298 7.03 9.11 -7.05
CA PHE A 298 6.09 8.07 -7.50
C PHE A 298 6.77 6.85 -8.15
N LYS A 299 7.84 6.37 -7.55
CA LYS A 299 8.63 5.25 -8.05
C LYS A 299 8.62 4.13 -7.02
N VAL A 300 7.49 3.42 -6.95
CA VAL A 300 7.26 2.39 -5.93
C VAL A 300 8.30 1.28 -6.03
N GLN A 301 8.90 0.94 -4.90
CA GLN A 301 10.00 -0.03 -4.80
C GLN A 301 9.87 -0.92 -3.56
N PRO A 302 10.49 -2.11 -3.54
CA PRO A 302 10.66 -2.90 -2.32
C PRO A 302 11.44 -2.11 -1.27
N VAL A 303 11.15 -2.32 0.02
CA VAL A 303 11.77 -1.57 1.11
C VAL A 303 13.15 -2.16 1.46
N PRO A 304 14.28 -1.50 1.15
CA PRO A 304 15.60 -2.00 1.54
C PRO A 304 15.84 -1.80 3.04
N ALA A 305 16.83 -2.52 3.58
CA ALA A 305 17.23 -2.41 4.99
C ALA A 305 17.64 -0.97 5.38
N SER A 306 18.20 -0.18 4.46
CA SER A 306 18.55 1.22 4.70
C SER A 306 17.32 2.09 5.00
N VAL A 307 16.21 1.89 4.28
CA VAL A 307 14.96 2.62 4.50
C VAL A 307 14.31 2.21 5.83
N ILE A 308 14.40 0.93 6.21
CA ILE A 308 13.99 0.45 7.54
C ILE A 308 14.84 1.10 8.63
N ALA A 309 16.14 1.25 8.43
CA ALA A 309 17.03 1.91 9.39
C ALA A 309 16.72 3.41 9.52
N ASP A 310 16.36 4.09 8.43
CA ASP A 310 15.92 5.48 8.49
C ASP A 310 14.58 5.63 9.23
N GLN A 311 13.64 4.73 8.99
CA GLN A 311 12.37 4.66 9.73
C GLN A 311 12.59 4.38 11.23
N GLN A 312 13.62 3.60 11.58
CA GLN A 312 14.01 3.37 12.98
C GLN A 312 14.47 4.68 13.65
N LYS A 313 15.25 5.53 12.98
CA LYS A 313 15.68 6.83 13.53
C LYS A 313 14.48 7.73 13.88
N LEU A 314 13.43 7.68 13.05
CA LEU A 314 12.18 8.39 13.31
C LEU A 314 11.49 7.81 14.55
N ALA A 315 11.37 6.47 14.62
CA ALA A 315 10.78 5.78 15.77
C ALA A 315 11.50 6.10 17.09
N ASP A 316 12.84 6.12 17.07
CA ASP A 316 13.68 6.46 18.21
C ASP A 316 13.45 7.90 18.65
N THR A 317 13.40 8.85 17.69
CA THR A 317 13.08 10.26 17.97
C THR A 317 11.70 10.39 18.61
N PHE A 318 10.70 9.64 18.12
CA PHE A 318 9.35 9.66 18.70
C PHE A 318 9.31 9.06 20.12
N PHE A 319 10.15 8.07 20.42
CA PHE A 319 10.29 7.53 21.77
C PHE A 319 10.96 8.54 22.71
N GLU A 320 12.05 9.19 22.28
CA GLU A 320 12.75 10.23 23.06
C GLU A 320 11.84 11.42 23.40
N LEU A 321 11.00 11.83 22.44
CA LEU A 321 9.99 12.88 22.62
C LEU A 321 8.76 12.41 23.43
N LYS A 322 8.74 11.15 23.87
CA LYS A 322 7.61 10.52 24.59
C LYS A 322 6.29 10.58 23.81
N LEU A 323 6.37 10.53 22.48
CA LEU A 323 5.21 10.44 21.59
C LEU A 323 4.69 9.02 21.49
N ILE A 324 5.57 8.02 21.58
CA ILE A 324 5.19 6.61 21.75
C ILE A 324 5.59 6.12 23.15
N PRO A 325 4.80 5.22 23.76
CA PRO A 325 5.01 4.80 25.16
C PRO A 325 6.13 3.76 25.33
N LYS A 326 6.60 3.16 24.24
CA LYS A 326 7.68 2.16 24.25
C LYS A 326 8.52 2.27 22.97
N ALA A 327 9.79 1.92 23.09
CA ALA A 327 10.65 1.68 21.94
C ALA A 327 10.11 0.50 21.10
N ILE A 328 10.33 0.55 19.80
CA ILE A 328 9.94 -0.48 18.85
C ILE A 328 11.13 -0.84 17.96
N ALA A 329 11.15 -2.06 17.44
CA ALA A 329 12.09 -2.47 16.39
C ALA A 329 11.36 -2.47 15.04
N VAL A 330 11.54 -1.44 14.23
CA VAL A 330 10.88 -1.32 12.91
C VAL A 330 11.20 -2.52 12.00
N SER A 331 12.37 -3.14 12.18
CA SER A 331 12.77 -4.35 11.47
C SER A 331 11.85 -5.56 11.69
N GLU A 332 11.10 -5.62 12.81
CA GLU A 332 10.07 -6.65 13.03
C GLU A 332 8.92 -6.52 12.02
N ALA A 333 8.64 -5.30 11.59
CA ALA A 333 7.62 -4.96 10.62
C ALA A 333 8.11 -5.08 9.16
N ALA A 334 9.41 -5.31 8.91
CA ALA A 334 9.95 -5.43 7.56
C ALA A 334 9.38 -6.66 6.83
N TYR A 335 9.00 -6.47 5.56
CA TYR A 335 8.60 -7.59 4.71
C TYR A 335 9.84 -8.44 4.35
N LYS A 336 9.72 -9.75 4.56
CA LYS A 336 10.71 -10.74 4.13
C LYS A 336 10.01 -11.63 3.10
N PRO A 337 10.37 -11.56 1.81
CA PRO A 337 9.83 -12.49 0.83
C PRO A 337 10.15 -13.93 1.28
N ALA A 338 9.23 -14.87 1.05
CA ALA A 338 9.56 -16.27 1.20
C ALA A 338 10.69 -16.63 0.20
N PRO A 339 11.67 -17.46 0.62
CA PRO A 339 12.77 -17.88 -0.24
C PRO A 339 12.33 -18.67 -1.48
#